data_AF-A0A8K0Q8S5-F1
#
_entry.id   AF-A0A8K0Q8S5-F1
#
_cell.length_a   1.000
_cell.length_b   1.000
_cell.length_c   1.000
_cell.angle_alpha   90.00
_cell.angle_beta   90.00
_cell.angle_gamma   90.00
#
_symmetry.space_group_name_H-M   'P 1'
#
loop_
_entity.id
_entity.type
_entity.pdbx_description
1 polymer ?
#
loop_
_entity_poly.entity_id
_entity_poly.type
_entity_poly.pdbx_seq_one_letter_code
_entity_poly.pdbx_strand_id
1 'polypeptide(L)'
;MSGISALLSSIFFDPSVPCNLASPWLQGAFAVLDSVRADSQALTHILVRKNPRLSFLWLGAVITGAHTNLLRRARLGISDIELHSAVWTQTLQGFIQLPLSQSPRAGMIQRSDECRLLYLASEDHQSRGHLSPWEPFGETAVEDTEIEVRLHVNCGGHGLTYKLWTWCCTNGNQDVHPSSNSAPVQTLDALYCPDPRDAEIVSDNADRNRDTVIPFDDFDPEDDDASAQTTLKVFMWLRRDGFSATEQGIRRHEWLCEVLDQEDQEAYESWSDGNDSDRETKRKAKSAISPPKSARWRAWIHEASTSCV
;
A
#
# COMPACT_ATOMS: atom_id res chain seq x y z
N MET A 1 -0.53 -4.17 -17.55
CA MET A 1 -1.25 -2.97 -17.07
C MET A 1 -1.18 -2.74 -15.57
N SER A 2 -0.69 -3.71 -14.77
CA SER A 2 -0.61 -3.58 -13.30
C SER A 2 0.28 -2.40 -12.84
N GLY A 3 1.51 -2.28 -13.40
CA GLY A 3 2.47 -1.26 -12.96
C GLY A 3 2.03 0.20 -13.13
N ILE A 4 1.38 0.56 -14.24
CA ILE A 4 0.85 1.93 -14.44
C ILE A 4 -0.26 2.22 -13.44
N SER A 5 -1.13 1.25 -13.16
CA SER A 5 -2.22 1.41 -12.19
C SER A 5 -1.67 1.60 -10.77
N ALA A 6 -0.65 0.82 -10.40
CA ALA A 6 0.08 0.98 -9.15
C ALA A 6 0.71 2.38 -9.06
N LEU A 7 1.37 2.86 -10.12
CA LEU A 7 2.01 4.18 -10.15
C LEU A 7 0.99 5.28 -9.93
N LEU A 8 -0.08 5.31 -10.71
CA LEU A 8 -1.10 6.34 -10.58
C LEU A 8 -1.82 6.27 -9.22
N SER A 9 -2.04 5.08 -8.66
CA SER A 9 -2.66 4.94 -7.33
C SER A 9 -1.80 5.46 -6.17
N SER A 10 -0.49 5.71 -6.40
CA SER A 10 0.43 6.24 -5.38
C SER A 10 -0.01 7.56 -4.75
N ILE A 11 -0.82 8.38 -5.44
CA ILE A 11 -1.28 9.67 -4.92
C ILE A 11 -2.17 9.53 -3.67
N PHE A 12 -2.71 8.33 -3.44
CA PHE A 12 -3.54 8.00 -2.29
C PHE A 12 -2.73 7.46 -1.12
N PHE A 13 -1.48 7.06 -1.32
CA PHE A 13 -0.63 6.57 -0.24
C PHE A 13 -0.05 7.75 0.55
N ASP A 14 -0.15 7.67 1.88
CA ASP A 14 0.53 8.57 2.81
C ASP A 14 1.29 7.74 3.87
N PRO A 15 2.61 7.94 4.04
CA PRO A 15 3.43 7.21 5.00
C PRO A 15 2.99 7.32 6.46
N SER A 16 2.25 8.37 6.82
CA SER A 16 1.79 8.61 8.20
C SER A 16 0.47 7.91 8.52
N VAL A 17 -0.16 7.29 7.52
CA VAL A 17 -1.47 6.64 7.65
C VAL A 17 -1.26 5.12 7.69
N PRO A 18 -1.47 4.48 8.84
CA PRO A 18 -1.43 3.03 8.94
C PRO A 18 -2.63 2.38 8.27
N CYS A 19 -2.52 1.08 8.01
CA CYS A 19 -3.52 0.30 7.30
C CYS A 19 -4.92 0.37 7.95
N ASN A 20 -5.02 0.44 9.27
CA ASN A 20 -6.30 0.55 9.97
C ASN A 20 -7.00 1.91 9.81
N LEU A 21 -6.33 2.92 9.27
CA LEU A 21 -6.88 4.27 9.04
C LEU A 21 -7.02 4.61 7.54
N ALA A 22 -6.90 3.62 6.66
CA ALA A 22 -7.01 3.84 5.22
C ALA A 22 -8.41 4.33 4.79
N SER A 23 -9.50 3.82 5.38
CA SER A 23 -10.87 4.25 5.08
C SER A 23 -11.10 5.75 5.32
N PRO A 24 -10.92 6.29 6.54
CA PRO A 24 -11.15 7.73 6.78
C PRO A 24 -10.22 8.61 5.94
N TRP A 25 -8.98 8.18 5.69
CA TRP A 25 -8.08 8.88 4.79
C TRP A 25 -8.60 8.94 3.34
N LEU A 26 -9.01 7.80 2.79
CA LEU A 26 -9.53 7.72 1.44
C LEU A 26 -10.85 8.49 1.30
N GLN A 27 -11.74 8.43 2.28
CA GLN A 27 -12.96 9.24 2.29
C GLN A 27 -12.63 10.74 2.18
N GLY A 28 -11.65 11.22 2.96
CA GLY A 28 -11.20 12.61 2.87
C GLY A 28 -10.61 12.97 1.50
N ALA A 29 -9.76 12.10 0.95
CA ALA A 29 -9.20 12.30 -0.39
C ALA A 29 -10.29 12.34 -1.47
N PHE A 30 -11.29 11.47 -1.37
CA PHE A 30 -12.37 11.39 -2.34
C PHE A 30 -13.43 12.47 -2.19
N ALA A 31 -13.65 13.02 -0.99
CA ALA A 31 -14.49 14.21 -0.82
C ALA A 31 -13.97 15.39 -1.67
N VAL A 32 -12.63 15.58 -1.71
CA VAL A 32 -11.99 16.57 -2.58
C VAL A 32 -12.18 16.22 -4.06
N LEU A 33 -11.87 14.98 -4.46
CA LEU A 33 -11.96 14.58 -5.88
C LEU A 33 -13.40 14.61 -6.42
N ASP A 34 -14.39 14.26 -5.58
CA ASP A 34 -15.80 14.27 -5.96
C ASP A 34 -16.33 15.70 -6.16
N SER A 35 -15.85 16.67 -5.36
CA SER A 35 -16.22 18.09 -5.49
C SER A 35 -15.87 18.69 -6.86
N VAL A 36 -14.85 18.14 -7.54
CA VAL A 36 -14.39 18.61 -8.86
C VAL A 36 -14.61 17.60 -9.98
N ARG A 37 -15.35 16.51 -9.74
CA ARG A 37 -15.44 15.39 -10.70
C ARG A 37 -15.96 15.77 -12.09
N ALA A 38 -16.81 16.80 -12.17
CA ALA A 38 -17.37 17.30 -13.41
C ALA A 38 -16.43 18.26 -14.17
N ASP A 39 -15.40 18.78 -13.48
CA ASP A 39 -14.38 19.66 -14.05
C ASP A 39 -13.11 18.85 -14.32
N SER A 40 -12.99 18.33 -15.54
CA SER A 40 -11.83 17.52 -15.95
C SER A 40 -10.51 18.27 -15.87
N GLN A 41 -10.52 19.60 -16.04
CA GLN A 41 -9.32 20.43 -15.92
C GLN A 41 -8.89 20.54 -14.46
N ALA A 42 -9.82 20.84 -13.55
CA ALA A 42 -9.54 20.89 -12.12
C ALA A 42 -9.09 19.52 -11.58
N LEU A 43 -9.79 18.44 -11.96
CA LEU A 43 -9.43 17.06 -11.59
C LEU A 43 -8.01 16.72 -12.05
N THR A 44 -7.70 16.96 -13.33
CA THR A 44 -6.35 16.70 -13.88
C THR A 44 -5.29 17.48 -13.11
N HIS A 45 -5.55 18.76 -12.82
CA HIS A 45 -4.62 19.61 -12.10
C HIS A 45 -4.35 19.12 -10.67
N ILE A 46 -5.37 18.67 -9.93
CA ILE A 46 -5.19 18.08 -8.60
C ILE A 46 -4.33 16.81 -8.67
N LEU A 47 -4.66 15.89 -9.59
CA LEU A 47 -3.95 14.61 -9.74
C LEU A 47 -2.48 14.82 -10.13
N VAL A 48 -2.22 15.74 -11.06
CA VAL A 48 -0.89 16.13 -11.51
C VAL A 48 -0.10 16.80 -10.39
N ARG A 49 -0.71 17.71 -9.61
CA ARG A 49 -0.02 18.36 -8.48
C ARG A 49 0.31 17.40 -7.35
N LYS A 50 -0.55 16.41 -7.08
CA LYS A 50 -0.29 15.39 -6.05
C LYS A 50 0.97 14.56 -6.34
N ASN A 51 1.27 14.29 -7.61
CA ASN A 51 2.54 13.68 -7.99
C ASN A 51 3.00 14.15 -9.39
N PRO A 52 3.81 15.23 -9.44
CA PRO A 52 4.25 15.81 -10.71
C PRO A 52 5.11 14.87 -11.56
N ARG A 53 5.77 13.87 -10.95
CA ARG A 53 6.58 12.88 -11.69
C ARG A 53 5.72 11.99 -12.59
N LEU A 54 4.44 11.86 -12.27
CA LEU A 54 3.46 11.07 -13.02
C LEU A 54 2.51 11.94 -13.87
N SER A 55 2.81 13.23 -14.05
CA SER A 55 1.92 14.18 -14.75
C SER A 55 1.48 13.69 -16.13
N PHE A 56 2.42 13.17 -16.92
CA PHE A 56 2.15 12.69 -18.27
C PHE A 56 1.27 11.43 -18.28
N LEU A 57 1.43 10.55 -17.28
CA LEU A 57 0.58 9.36 -17.11
C LEU A 57 -0.83 9.76 -16.68
N TRP A 58 -0.96 10.72 -15.76
CA TRP A 58 -2.26 11.25 -15.34
C TRP A 58 -2.99 11.91 -16.50
N LEU A 59 -2.31 12.77 -17.26
CA LEU A 59 -2.88 13.40 -18.45
C LEU A 59 -3.37 12.35 -19.46
N GLY A 60 -2.54 11.34 -19.75
CA GLY A 60 -2.94 10.22 -20.62
C GLY A 60 -4.14 9.43 -20.07
N ALA A 61 -4.18 9.16 -18.77
CA ALA A 61 -5.28 8.44 -18.12
C ALA A 61 -6.58 9.23 -18.10
N VAL A 62 -6.52 10.57 -18.03
CA VAL A 62 -7.70 11.43 -18.17
C VAL A 62 -8.21 11.45 -19.60
N ILE A 63 -7.33 11.71 -20.58
CA ILE A 63 -7.68 11.75 -22.02
C ILE A 63 -8.31 10.42 -22.48
N THR A 64 -7.77 9.30 -22.01
CA THR A 64 -8.26 7.95 -22.39
C THR A 64 -9.44 7.47 -21.55
N GLY A 65 -9.83 8.19 -20.48
CA GLY A 65 -10.85 7.74 -19.54
C GLY A 65 -10.42 6.60 -18.59
N ALA A 66 -9.17 6.15 -18.65
CA ALA A 66 -8.65 5.08 -17.79
C ALA A 66 -8.67 5.42 -16.29
N HIS A 67 -8.61 6.71 -15.95
CA HIS A 67 -8.66 7.20 -14.56
C HIS A 67 -9.93 6.77 -13.80
N THR A 68 -11.09 6.64 -14.46
CA THR A 68 -12.36 6.31 -13.79
C THR A 68 -12.30 4.96 -13.06
N ASN A 69 -11.77 3.93 -13.72
CA ASN A 69 -11.62 2.61 -13.10
C ASN A 69 -10.57 2.60 -12.00
N LEU A 70 -9.51 3.40 -12.16
CA LEU A 70 -8.46 3.53 -11.17
C LEU A 70 -8.98 4.20 -9.89
N LEU A 71 -9.66 5.35 -10.03
CA LEU A 71 -10.28 6.06 -8.92
C LEU A 71 -11.33 5.19 -8.20
N ARG A 72 -12.12 4.42 -8.95
CA ARG A 72 -13.06 3.45 -8.36
C ARG A 72 -12.35 2.38 -7.53
N ARG A 73 -11.24 1.81 -8.01
CA ARG A 73 -10.46 0.82 -7.26
C ARG A 73 -9.79 1.43 -6.03
N ALA A 74 -9.20 2.61 -6.17
CA ALA A 74 -8.54 3.32 -5.09
C ALA A 74 -9.52 3.66 -3.95
N ARG A 75 -10.78 4.02 -4.26
CA ARG A 75 -11.83 4.25 -3.27
C ARG A 75 -12.11 3.02 -2.39
N LEU A 76 -12.00 1.83 -2.98
CA LEU A 76 -12.19 0.56 -2.27
C LEU A 76 -10.94 0.11 -1.50
N GLY A 77 -9.91 0.96 -1.38
CA GLY A 77 -8.63 0.58 -0.77
C GLY A 77 -7.82 -0.41 -1.62
N ILE A 78 -8.24 -0.69 -2.86
CA ILE A 78 -7.55 -1.62 -3.75
C ILE A 78 -6.43 -0.87 -4.46
N SER A 79 -5.23 -0.92 -3.86
CA SER A 79 -4.01 -0.37 -4.43
C SER A 79 -2.91 -1.43 -4.45
N ASP A 80 -2.21 -1.50 -5.57
CA ASP A 80 -1.10 -2.42 -5.80
C ASP A 80 0.22 -1.63 -5.69
N ILE A 81 1.30 -2.29 -5.28
CA ILE A 81 2.67 -1.75 -5.33
C ILE A 81 3.39 -2.40 -6.52
N GLU A 82 4.20 -1.64 -7.25
CA GLU A 82 5.10 -2.15 -8.29
C GLU A 82 6.46 -1.45 -8.22
N LEU A 83 7.35 -2.01 -7.41
CA LEU A 83 8.61 -1.37 -7.00
C LEU A 83 9.55 -1.05 -8.17
N HIS A 84 9.55 -1.85 -9.23
CA HIS A 84 10.38 -1.58 -10.42
C HIS A 84 9.92 -0.33 -11.16
N SER A 85 8.61 -0.13 -11.25
CA SER A 85 8.05 1.08 -11.86
C SER A 85 8.24 2.29 -10.92
N ALA A 86 8.08 2.06 -9.62
CA ALA A 86 8.27 3.05 -8.57
C ALA A 86 9.68 3.65 -8.62
N VAL A 87 10.71 2.80 -8.69
CA VAL A 87 12.10 3.26 -8.68
C VAL A 87 12.47 4.08 -9.91
N TRP A 88 11.96 3.70 -11.09
CA TRP A 88 12.24 4.42 -12.34
C TRP A 88 11.57 5.80 -12.39
N THR A 89 10.35 5.90 -11.85
CA THR A 89 9.62 7.17 -11.77
C THR A 89 9.91 7.96 -10.50
N GLN A 90 10.78 7.42 -9.63
CA GLN A 90 11.04 7.92 -8.29
C GLN A 90 9.73 8.16 -7.51
N THR A 91 8.79 7.24 -7.59
CA THR A 91 7.51 7.32 -6.92
C THR A 91 7.53 6.52 -5.62
N LEU A 92 7.01 7.10 -4.55
CA LEU A 92 6.71 6.37 -3.33
C LEU A 92 5.32 5.74 -3.45
N GLN A 93 5.22 4.43 -3.35
CA GLN A 93 3.96 3.70 -3.49
C GLN A 93 3.51 3.00 -2.21
N GLY A 94 4.42 2.70 -1.29
CA GLY A 94 4.08 2.02 -0.07
C GLY A 94 5.20 2.01 0.96
N PHE A 95 4.83 1.57 2.16
CA PHE A 95 5.71 1.61 3.34
C PHE A 95 6.99 0.79 3.20
N ILE A 96 7.01 -0.20 2.30
CA ILE A 96 8.17 -1.09 2.09
C ILE A 96 9.38 -0.36 1.50
N GLN A 97 9.15 0.79 0.86
CA GLN A 97 10.20 1.66 0.33
C GLN A 97 10.82 2.57 1.40
N LEU A 98 10.23 2.64 2.59
CA LEU A 98 10.70 3.51 3.66
C LEU A 98 11.90 2.90 4.39
N PRO A 99 12.81 3.73 4.92
CA PRO A 99 13.89 3.23 5.76
C PRO A 99 13.33 2.55 7.01
N LEU A 100 14.11 1.62 7.58
CA LEU A 100 13.81 1.07 8.89
C LEU A 100 13.80 2.18 9.95
N SER A 101 12.92 2.03 10.94
CA SER A 101 12.98 2.88 12.13
C SER A 101 14.28 2.64 12.90
N GLN A 102 14.58 3.52 13.87
CA GLN A 102 15.74 3.34 14.73
C GLN A 102 15.68 2.01 15.50
N SER A 103 16.83 1.58 16.04
CA SER A 103 17.04 0.29 16.70
C SER A 103 15.90 -0.12 17.66
N PRO A 104 15.55 -1.42 17.72
CA PRO A 104 14.49 -1.96 18.57
C PRO A 104 14.51 -1.40 19.98
N ARG A 105 13.36 -0.90 20.44
CA ARG A 105 13.22 -0.40 21.80
C ARG A 105 12.76 -1.54 22.69
N ALA A 106 13.53 -1.83 23.75
CA ALA A 106 13.14 -2.77 24.80
C ALA A 106 12.74 -4.19 24.29
N GLY A 107 13.38 -4.67 23.21
CA GLY A 107 13.07 -5.99 22.65
C GLY A 107 11.82 -6.03 21.76
N MET A 108 11.21 -4.89 21.46
CA MET A 108 10.10 -4.77 20.50
C MET A 108 10.57 -4.18 19.17
N ILE A 109 9.99 -4.67 18.07
CA ILE A 109 10.14 -4.11 16.73
C ILE A 109 8.78 -3.68 16.20
N GLN A 110 8.73 -2.57 15.45
CA GLN A 110 7.52 -2.18 14.73
C GLN A 110 7.16 -3.25 13.69
N ARG A 111 5.87 -3.61 13.57
CA ARG A 111 5.42 -4.57 12.54
C ARG A 111 5.79 -4.10 11.13
N SER A 112 5.87 -2.79 10.90
CA SER A 112 6.29 -2.23 9.63
C SER A 112 7.76 -2.51 9.33
N ASP A 113 8.63 -2.46 10.33
CA ASP A 113 10.05 -2.84 10.20
C ASP A 113 10.24 -4.35 10.12
N GLU A 114 9.43 -5.12 10.85
CA GLU A 114 9.37 -6.58 10.71
C GLU A 114 9.05 -6.96 9.25
N CYS A 115 7.99 -6.37 8.67
CA CYS A 115 7.64 -6.56 7.27
C CYS A 115 8.78 -6.19 6.30
N ARG A 116 9.43 -5.04 6.53
CA ARG A 116 10.57 -4.59 5.70
C ARG A 116 11.73 -5.56 5.76
N LEU A 117 12.10 -6.02 6.96
CA LEU A 117 13.19 -6.98 7.14
C LEU A 117 12.87 -8.32 6.48
N LEU A 118 11.67 -8.86 6.67
CA LEU A 118 11.22 -10.08 6.00
C LEU A 118 11.30 -9.96 4.47
N TYR A 119 10.76 -8.88 3.92
CA TYR A 119 10.77 -8.64 2.48
C TYR A 119 12.20 -8.58 1.91
N LEU A 120 13.13 -7.99 2.66
CA LEU A 120 14.53 -7.88 2.25
C LEU A 120 15.33 -9.18 2.46
N ALA A 121 14.86 -10.08 3.33
CA ALA A 121 15.60 -11.28 3.70
C ALA A 121 15.62 -12.38 2.63
N SER A 122 14.54 -12.55 1.84
CA SER A 122 14.54 -13.56 0.76
C SER A 122 13.59 -13.27 -0.40
N GLU A 123 13.88 -13.87 -1.56
CA GLU A 123 12.99 -13.83 -2.74
C GLU A 123 11.64 -14.52 -2.47
N ASP A 124 11.61 -15.55 -1.61
CA ASP A 124 10.36 -16.21 -1.22
C ASP A 124 9.41 -15.22 -0.54
N HIS A 125 9.93 -14.35 0.32
CA HIS A 125 9.15 -13.27 0.95
C HIS A 125 8.67 -12.24 -0.07
N GLN A 126 9.51 -11.89 -1.05
CA GLN A 126 9.12 -10.97 -2.12
C GLN A 126 8.01 -11.53 -3.01
N SER A 127 7.92 -12.86 -3.09
CA SER A 127 6.87 -13.57 -3.82
C SER A 127 5.61 -13.87 -2.99
N ARG A 128 5.58 -13.50 -1.69
CA ARG A 128 4.39 -13.62 -0.82
C ARG A 128 3.29 -12.67 -1.33
N GLY A 129 2.46 -13.11 -2.26
CA GLY A 129 1.23 -12.40 -2.65
C GLY A 129 1.39 -10.91 -2.96
N HIS A 130 0.30 -10.15 -2.83
CA HIS A 130 0.31 -8.69 -3.02
C HIS A 130 0.53 -7.98 -1.68
N LEU A 131 1.66 -7.29 -1.55
CA LEU A 131 1.94 -6.44 -0.39
C LEU A 131 1.05 -5.19 -0.42
N SER A 132 0.43 -4.87 0.72
CA SER A 132 -0.34 -3.64 0.88
C SER A 132 0.57 -2.41 0.87
N PRO A 133 0.19 -1.29 0.23
CA PRO A 133 0.93 -0.04 0.33
C PRO A 133 0.94 0.55 1.74
N TRP A 134 -0.10 0.27 2.53
CA TRP A 134 -0.28 0.82 3.87
C TRP A 134 0.52 0.05 4.91
N GLU A 135 1.11 0.77 5.87
CA GLU A 135 1.92 0.14 6.90
C GLU A 135 1.07 -0.61 7.94
N PRO A 136 1.54 -1.77 8.45
CA PRO A 136 0.91 -2.41 9.58
C PRO A 136 1.17 -1.60 10.86
N PHE A 137 0.17 -1.51 11.72
CA PHE A 137 0.28 -0.84 13.01
C PHE A 137 0.76 -1.79 14.12
N GLY A 138 1.32 -1.21 15.18
CA GLY A 138 1.75 -1.93 16.38
C GLY A 138 3.12 -2.58 16.28
N GLU A 139 3.48 -3.33 17.32
CA GLU A 139 4.80 -3.90 17.51
C GLU A 139 4.73 -5.43 17.67
N THR A 140 5.87 -6.09 17.55
CA THR A 140 6.08 -7.52 17.82
C THR A 140 7.29 -7.66 18.72
N ALA A 141 7.25 -8.58 19.68
CA ALA A 141 8.43 -8.93 20.45
C ALA A 141 9.46 -9.60 19.52
N VAL A 142 10.73 -9.19 19.58
CA VAL A 142 11.77 -9.67 18.67
C VAL A 142 11.92 -11.19 18.75
N GLU A 143 11.78 -11.78 19.94
CA GLU A 143 11.78 -13.23 20.14
C GLU A 143 10.67 -13.99 19.40
N ASP A 144 9.55 -13.33 19.12
CA ASP A 144 8.37 -13.89 18.45
C ASP A 144 8.40 -13.70 16.93
N THR A 145 9.39 -12.97 16.39
CA THR A 145 9.58 -12.76 14.94
C THR A 145 10.28 -13.94 14.25
N GLU A 146 10.17 -14.02 12.92
CA GLU A 146 10.92 -15.03 12.13
C GLU A 146 12.44 -14.88 12.32
N ILE A 147 13.19 -15.98 12.11
CA ILE A 147 14.63 -16.04 12.42
C ILE A 147 15.43 -15.01 11.63
N GLU A 148 15.03 -14.75 10.39
CA GLU A 148 15.59 -13.75 9.49
C GLU A 148 15.51 -12.34 10.08
N VAL A 149 14.35 -11.98 10.64
CA VAL A 149 14.15 -10.68 11.29
C VAL A 149 15.10 -10.56 12.48
N ARG A 150 15.14 -11.57 13.34
CA ARG A 150 16.02 -11.57 14.52
C ARG A 150 17.50 -11.40 14.19
N LEU A 151 17.95 -11.97 13.08
CA LEU A 151 19.33 -11.84 12.61
C LEU A 151 19.65 -10.42 12.12
N HIS A 152 18.64 -9.70 11.60
CA HIS A 152 18.80 -8.39 10.97
C HIS A 152 18.26 -7.21 11.80
N VAL A 153 17.62 -7.46 12.94
CA VAL A 153 16.94 -6.46 13.77
C VAL A 153 17.87 -5.33 14.27
N ASN A 154 19.16 -5.64 14.43
CA ASN A 154 20.19 -4.71 14.90
C ASN A 154 21.09 -4.20 13.76
N CYS A 155 20.82 -4.60 12.52
CA CYS A 155 21.57 -4.13 11.37
C CYS A 155 21.11 -2.73 10.97
N GLY A 156 22.07 -1.82 10.76
CA GLY A 156 21.80 -0.50 10.20
C GLY A 156 21.85 -0.52 8.67
N GLY A 157 20.95 0.23 8.03
CA GLY A 157 21.05 0.54 6.59
C GLY A 157 20.46 -0.50 5.64
N HIS A 158 19.63 -1.43 6.13
CA HIS A 158 18.82 -2.25 5.24
C HIS A 158 17.76 -1.40 4.54
N GLY A 159 17.64 -1.60 3.23
CA GLY A 159 16.68 -0.89 2.40
C GLY A 159 16.82 -1.29 0.95
N LEU A 160 15.80 -0.95 0.16
CA LEU A 160 15.85 -1.11 -1.28
C LEU A 160 16.79 -0.06 -1.87
N THR A 161 17.58 -0.44 -2.88
CA THR A 161 18.40 0.50 -3.63
C THR A 161 18.30 0.19 -5.12
N TYR A 162 18.17 1.24 -5.93
CA TYR A 162 18.26 1.07 -7.37
C TYR A 162 19.69 0.72 -7.78
N LYS A 163 19.84 -0.34 -8.58
CA LYS A 163 21.17 -0.77 -9.07
C LYS A 163 21.36 -0.46 -10.54
N LEU A 164 20.54 -1.08 -11.39
CA LEU A 164 20.62 -0.97 -12.84
C LEU A 164 19.34 -1.48 -13.48
N TRP A 165 19.25 -1.28 -14.78
CA TRP A 165 18.32 -1.99 -15.65
C TRP A 165 19.03 -2.34 -16.96
N THR A 166 18.50 -3.35 -17.64
CA THR A 166 19.11 -3.89 -18.86
C THR A 166 18.04 -4.04 -19.94
N TRP A 167 18.34 -3.60 -21.15
CA TRP A 167 17.54 -3.94 -22.32
C TRP A 167 17.94 -5.30 -22.88
N CYS A 168 16.96 -6.18 -23.06
CA CYS A 168 17.13 -7.38 -23.87
C CYS A 168 16.97 -7.00 -25.35
N CYS A 169 18.06 -6.66 -26.00
CA CYS A 169 18.03 -6.26 -27.41
C CYS A 169 17.86 -7.49 -28.31
N THR A 170 17.18 -7.33 -29.44
CA THR A 170 16.87 -8.42 -30.39
C THR A 170 18.12 -9.06 -31.03
N ASN A 171 19.26 -8.36 -30.97
CA ASN A 171 20.56 -8.84 -31.42
C ASN A 171 21.29 -9.72 -30.37
N GLY A 172 20.67 -9.99 -29.23
CA GLY A 172 21.27 -10.77 -28.13
C GLY A 172 22.22 -9.97 -27.23
N ASN A 173 22.42 -8.68 -27.51
CA ASN A 173 23.20 -7.79 -26.65
C ASN A 173 22.35 -7.33 -25.46
N GLN A 174 23.03 -7.14 -24.32
CA GLN A 174 22.46 -6.55 -23.13
C GLN A 174 22.99 -5.13 -22.99
N ASP A 175 22.15 -4.14 -23.27
CA ASP A 175 22.50 -2.74 -23.03
C ASP A 175 22.18 -2.41 -21.57
N VAL A 176 23.24 -2.34 -20.75
CA VAL A 176 23.15 -2.08 -19.31
C VAL A 176 23.20 -0.57 -19.06
N HIS A 177 22.20 -0.06 -18.36
CA HIS A 177 22.16 1.31 -17.89
C HIS A 177 22.34 1.32 -16.36
N PRO A 178 23.58 1.53 -15.88
CA PRO A 178 23.87 1.57 -14.45
C PRO A 178 23.34 2.86 -13.80
N SER A 179 23.06 2.82 -12.50
CA SER A 179 22.78 4.03 -11.72
C SER A 179 23.97 4.98 -11.79
N SER A 180 23.79 6.22 -12.27
CA SER A 180 24.85 7.24 -12.24
C SER A 180 25.11 7.75 -10.83
N ASN A 181 24.19 7.53 -9.89
CA ASN A 181 24.29 7.93 -8.49
C ASN A 181 23.76 6.79 -7.60
N SER A 182 24.58 6.32 -6.68
CA SER A 182 24.18 5.51 -5.52
C SER A 182 23.45 6.38 -4.49
N ALA A 183 22.49 7.18 -4.93
CA ALA A 183 21.68 7.95 -4.00
C ALA A 183 20.84 6.93 -3.22
N PRO A 184 20.87 6.93 -1.88
CA PRO A 184 19.94 6.14 -1.09
C PRO A 184 18.52 6.47 -1.55
N VAL A 185 17.59 5.51 -1.39
CA VAL A 185 16.16 5.79 -1.60
C VAL A 185 15.85 7.12 -0.94
N GLN A 186 15.36 8.04 -1.77
CA GLN A 186 15.13 9.43 -1.43
C GLN A 186 14.44 9.50 -0.07
N THR A 187 14.98 10.34 0.82
CA THR A 187 14.37 10.61 2.11
C THR A 187 12.91 11.01 1.91
N LEU A 188 12.05 10.77 2.91
CA LEU A 188 10.64 11.15 2.87
C LEU A 188 10.45 12.60 2.35
N ASP A 189 11.32 13.51 2.79
CA ASP A 189 11.36 14.92 2.36
C ASP A 189 11.63 15.15 0.86
N ALA A 190 12.36 14.25 0.20
CA ALA A 190 12.66 14.35 -1.24
C ALA A 190 11.54 13.75 -2.12
N LEU A 191 10.66 12.93 -1.52
CA LEU A 191 9.46 12.38 -2.15
C LEU A 191 8.22 13.25 -1.86
N TYR A 192 8.24 13.96 -0.74
CA TYR A 192 7.23 14.92 -0.29
C TYR A 192 7.78 16.35 -0.39
N CYS A 193 8.19 16.76 -1.59
CA CYS A 193 8.60 18.15 -1.82
C CYS A 193 7.37 18.91 -2.34
N PRO A 194 6.63 19.69 -1.51
CA PRO A 194 5.72 20.69 -2.04
C PRO A 194 6.52 21.60 -2.99
N ASP A 195 6.00 21.89 -4.17
CA ASP A 195 6.71 22.77 -5.11
C ASP A 195 6.91 24.12 -4.39
N PRO A 196 8.11 24.69 -4.33
CA PRO A 196 8.30 26.02 -3.73
C PRO A 196 7.39 27.09 -4.35
N ARG A 197 6.88 26.88 -5.56
CA ARG A 197 5.84 27.73 -6.19
C ARG A 197 4.46 27.60 -5.54
N ASP A 198 4.19 26.54 -4.79
CA ASP A 198 2.97 26.40 -3.99
C ASP A 198 2.92 27.45 -2.87
N ALA A 199 4.07 27.91 -2.36
CA ALA A 199 4.14 29.01 -1.39
C ALA A 199 3.96 30.39 -2.03
N GLU A 200 4.45 30.60 -3.26
CA GLU A 200 4.32 31.87 -3.98
C GLU A 200 2.90 32.10 -4.56
N ILE A 201 2.23 31.04 -5.04
CA ILE A 201 0.88 31.10 -5.64
C ILE A 201 -0.21 31.52 -4.63
N VAL A 202 0.01 31.27 -3.32
CA VAL A 202 -0.89 31.71 -2.25
C VAL A 202 -0.89 33.24 -2.10
N SER A 203 0.20 33.92 -2.48
CA SER A 203 0.30 35.38 -2.34
C SER A 203 -0.33 36.18 -3.49
N ASP A 204 -0.33 35.64 -4.71
CA ASP A 204 -0.76 36.37 -5.92
C ASP A 204 -2.22 36.09 -6.37
N ASN A 205 -2.90 35.09 -5.78
CA ASN A 205 -4.26 34.67 -6.18
C ASN A 205 -5.37 34.96 -5.16
N ALA A 206 -5.18 35.92 -4.26
CA ALA A 206 -6.21 36.32 -3.30
C ALA A 206 -7.55 36.71 -3.95
N ASP A 207 -7.54 37.09 -5.24
CA ASP A 207 -8.72 37.56 -5.99
C ASP A 207 -9.44 36.47 -6.83
N ARG A 208 -8.92 35.23 -6.85
CA ARG A 208 -9.52 34.10 -7.59
C ARG A 208 -9.73 32.85 -6.73
N ASN A 209 -9.69 33.00 -5.41
CA ASN A 209 -10.04 31.90 -4.51
C ASN A 209 -11.56 31.67 -4.61
N ARG A 210 -11.98 30.84 -5.56
CA ARG A 210 -13.25 30.14 -5.41
C ARG A 210 -13.07 29.26 -4.19
N ASP A 211 -13.56 29.71 -3.04
CA ASP A 211 -13.74 28.86 -1.85
C ASP A 211 -14.57 27.66 -2.29
N THR A 212 -13.87 26.61 -2.71
CA THR A 212 -14.50 25.35 -3.07
C THR A 212 -14.75 24.68 -1.74
N VAL A 213 -15.96 24.88 -1.23
CA VAL A 213 -16.42 24.21 -0.02
C VAL A 213 -16.35 22.73 -0.33
N ILE A 214 -15.47 22.01 0.37
CA ILE A 214 -15.38 20.56 0.29
C ILE A 214 -16.45 20.00 1.23
N PRO A 215 -17.53 19.40 0.70
CA PRO A 215 -18.54 18.79 1.54
C PRO A 215 -17.98 17.50 2.14
N PHE A 216 -17.99 17.41 3.47
CA PHE A 216 -17.71 16.18 4.21
C PHE A 216 -19.01 15.53 4.70
N ASP A 217 -20.16 15.96 4.19
CA ASP A 217 -21.48 15.47 4.61
C ASP A 217 -21.67 13.96 4.31
N ASP A 218 -20.95 13.45 3.31
CA ASP A 218 -20.93 12.03 2.93
C ASP A 218 -19.87 11.22 3.71
N PHE A 219 -19.18 11.82 4.69
CA PHE A 219 -18.23 11.09 5.54
C PHE A 219 -18.99 10.10 6.42
N ASP A 220 -18.69 8.82 6.23
CA ASP A 220 -19.28 7.73 6.99
C ASP A 220 -18.24 7.15 7.96
N PRO A 221 -18.28 7.47 9.26
CA PRO A 221 -17.38 6.88 10.24
C PRO A 221 -17.62 5.37 10.39
N GLU A 222 -18.73 4.84 9.89
CA GLU A 222 -19.07 3.42 9.91
C GLU A 222 -18.47 2.62 8.72
N ASP A 223 -17.99 3.31 7.68
CA ASP A 223 -17.33 2.70 6.51
C ASP A 223 -15.83 2.47 6.79
N ASP A 224 -15.52 1.23 7.16
CA ASP A 224 -14.16 0.73 7.40
C ASP A 224 -13.67 -0.28 6.35
N ASP A 225 -14.36 -0.39 5.21
CA ASP A 225 -14.09 -1.47 4.24
C ASP A 225 -12.65 -1.45 3.71
N ALA A 226 -12.16 -0.26 3.35
CA ALA A 226 -10.79 -0.11 2.87
C ALA A 226 -9.78 -0.42 3.97
N SER A 227 -9.95 0.14 5.19
CA SER A 227 -9.13 -0.12 6.38
C SER A 227 -9.05 -1.61 6.70
N ALA A 228 -10.19 -2.28 6.71
CA ALA A 228 -10.28 -3.68 7.00
C ALA A 228 -9.58 -4.53 5.93
N GLN A 229 -9.83 -4.24 4.65
CA GLN A 229 -9.22 -4.99 3.55
C GLN A 229 -7.69 -4.81 3.52
N THR A 230 -7.20 -3.58 3.68
CA THR A 230 -5.75 -3.34 3.66
C THR A 230 -5.06 -3.99 4.86
N THR A 231 -5.73 -3.98 6.01
CA THR A 231 -5.16 -4.60 7.21
C THR A 231 -5.13 -6.11 7.09
N LEU A 232 -6.21 -6.71 6.60
CA LEU A 232 -6.23 -8.14 6.29
C LEU A 232 -5.04 -8.50 5.40
N LYS A 233 -4.84 -7.77 4.29
CA LYS A 233 -3.74 -8.03 3.36
C LYS A 233 -2.37 -7.97 4.03
N VAL A 234 -2.11 -6.94 4.83
CA VAL A 234 -0.78 -6.78 5.45
C VAL A 234 -0.53 -7.80 6.56
N PHE A 235 -1.54 -8.12 7.38
CA PHE A 235 -1.40 -9.15 8.41
C PHE A 235 -1.31 -10.55 7.82
N MET A 236 -2.06 -10.86 6.77
CA MET A 236 -1.93 -12.14 6.07
C MET A 236 -0.58 -12.30 5.38
N TRP A 237 -0.05 -11.21 4.83
CA TRP A 237 1.31 -11.20 4.29
C TRP A 237 2.36 -11.48 5.38
N LEU A 238 2.24 -10.77 6.51
CA LEU A 238 3.19 -10.82 7.62
C LEU A 238 3.14 -12.15 8.39
N ARG A 239 1.96 -12.77 8.50
CA ARG A 239 1.70 -13.98 9.30
C ARG A 239 1.38 -15.19 8.45
N ARG A 240 1.90 -15.23 7.22
CA ARG A 240 1.72 -16.34 6.29
C ARG A 240 2.11 -17.69 6.90
N ASP A 241 3.18 -17.71 7.70
CA ASP A 241 3.69 -18.93 8.33
C ASP A 241 3.14 -19.18 9.75
N GLY A 242 2.23 -18.32 10.20
CA GLY A 242 1.53 -18.45 11.46
C GLY A 242 1.65 -17.21 12.36
N PHE A 243 0.94 -17.30 13.48
CA PHE A 243 0.92 -16.30 14.54
C PHE A 243 1.67 -16.82 15.75
N SER A 244 2.40 -15.93 16.43
CA SER A 244 3.07 -16.26 17.69
C SER A 244 2.06 -16.60 18.80
N ALA A 245 2.58 -17.04 19.95
CA ALA A 245 1.74 -17.28 21.12
C ALA A 245 1.12 -15.98 21.67
N THR A 246 1.84 -14.86 21.56
CA THR A 246 1.41 -13.53 22.01
C THR A 246 0.35 -12.93 21.10
N GLU A 247 0.32 -13.30 19.82
CA GLU A 247 -0.68 -12.83 18.85
C GLU A 247 -1.89 -13.77 18.69
N GLN A 248 -2.10 -14.72 19.61
CA GLN A 248 -3.26 -15.62 19.52
C GLN A 248 -4.60 -14.89 19.62
N GLY A 249 -4.65 -13.74 20.30
CA GLY A 249 -5.84 -12.87 20.28
C GLY A 249 -6.15 -12.37 18.87
N ILE A 250 -5.11 -11.99 18.11
CA ILE A 250 -5.25 -11.60 16.71
C ILE A 250 -5.71 -12.78 15.85
N ARG A 251 -5.03 -13.93 15.95
CA ARG A 251 -5.34 -15.14 15.18
C ARG A 251 -6.80 -15.60 15.35
N ARG A 252 -7.28 -15.57 16.59
CA ARG A 252 -8.61 -16.09 16.98
C ARG A 252 -9.73 -15.08 16.78
N HIS A 253 -9.39 -13.87 16.33
CA HIS A 253 -10.40 -12.88 16.11
C HIS A 253 -11.26 -13.26 14.90
N GLU A 254 -12.57 -13.17 15.08
CA GLU A 254 -13.57 -13.74 14.17
C GLU A 254 -13.42 -13.28 12.71
N TRP A 255 -13.07 -12.01 12.48
CA TRP A 255 -12.87 -11.47 11.13
C TRP A 255 -11.68 -12.10 10.38
N LEU A 256 -10.65 -12.55 11.10
CA LEU A 256 -9.48 -13.19 10.52
C LEU A 256 -9.69 -14.70 10.39
N CYS A 257 -10.33 -15.34 11.38
CA CYS A 257 -10.71 -16.76 11.32
C CYS A 257 -11.58 -17.04 10.09
N GLU A 258 -12.60 -16.21 9.82
CA GLU A 258 -13.47 -16.40 8.65
C GLU A 258 -12.69 -16.42 7.32
N VAL A 259 -11.60 -15.67 7.22
CA VAL A 259 -10.75 -15.63 6.02
C VAL A 259 -9.78 -16.81 5.98
N LEU A 260 -9.13 -17.12 7.11
CA LEU A 260 -8.22 -18.27 7.21
C LEU A 260 -8.95 -19.60 6.93
N ASP A 261 -10.16 -19.76 7.48
CA ASP A 261 -11.00 -20.94 7.25
C ASP A 261 -11.40 -21.06 5.76
N GLN A 262 -11.60 -19.92 5.07
CA GLN A 262 -11.83 -19.90 3.62
C GLN A 262 -10.58 -20.27 2.83
N GLU A 263 -9.40 -19.76 3.17
CA GLU A 263 -8.14 -20.11 2.52
C GLU A 263 -7.82 -21.61 2.70
N ASP A 264 -8.01 -22.16 3.90
CA ASP A 264 -7.81 -23.58 4.19
C ASP A 264 -8.78 -24.46 3.38
N GLN A 265 -10.05 -24.05 3.27
CA GLN A 265 -11.04 -24.72 2.44
C GLN A 265 -10.68 -24.66 0.95
N GLU A 266 -10.15 -23.53 0.47
CA GLU A 266 -9.71 -23.39 -0.93
C GLU A 266 -8.45 -24.19 -1.24
N ALA A 267 -7.51 -24.27 -0.30
CA ALA A 267 -6.37 -25.16 -0.38
C ALA A 267 -6.85 -26.62 -0.47
N TYR A 268 -7.78 -27.03 0.40
CA TYR A 268 -8.36 -28.38 0.37
C TYR A 268 -9.08 -28.70 -0.95
N GLU A 269 -9.87 -27.75 -1.48
CA GLU A 269 -10.55 -27.87 -2.77
C GLU A 269 -9.58 -27.90 -3.96
N SER A 270 -8.44 -27.21 -3.87
CA SER A 270 -7.41 -27.20 -4.93
C SER A 270 -6.66 -28.54 -5.03
N TRP A 271 -6.54 -29.27 -3.93
CA TRP A 271 -5.94 -30.62 -3.88
C TRP A 271 -6.94 -31.71 -4.28
N SER A 272 -8.23 -31.35 -4.33
CA SER A 272 -9.30 -32.20 -4.83
C SER A 272 -9.42 -32.00 -6.35
N ASP A 273 -9.27 -33.08 -7.13
CA ASP A 273 -9.14 -33.04 -8.59
C ASP A 273 -10.46 -32.64 -9.28
N GLY A 274 -10.72 -31.33 -9.37
CA GLY A 274 -11.90 -30.72 -9.98
C GLY A 274 -11.58 -30.00 -11.29
N ASN A 275 -12.37 -30.31 -12.31
CA ASN A 275 -12.28 -29.89 -13.72
C ASN A 275 -11.77 -28.45 -13.98
N ASP A 276 -10.83 -28.30 -14.92
CA ASP A 276 -10.03 -27.08 -15.15
C ASP A 276 -10.85 -25.84 -15.57
N SER A 277 -12.03 -26.03 -16.18
CA SER A 277 -12.92 -24.94 -16.60
C SER A 277 -13.65 -24.25 -15.44
N ASP A 278 -13.82 -24.94 -14.31
CA ASP A 278 -14.46 -24.38 -13.10
C ASP A 278 -13.48 -23.60 -12.24
N ARG A 279 -12.17 -23.80 -12.42
CA ARG A 279 -11.12 -23.12 -11.64
C ARG A 279 -10.96 -21.65 -12.04
N GLU A 280 -11.05 -21.34 -13.33
CA GLU A 280 -10.90 -19.96 -13.86
C GLU A 280 -12.10 -19.07 -13.51
N THR A 281 -13.32 -19.61 -13.58
CA THR A 281 -14.56 -18.93 -13.22
C THR A 281 -14.69 -18.74 -11.71
N LYS A 282 -14.28 -19.72 -10.90
CA LYS A 282 -14.20 -19.57 -9.43
C LYS A 282 -13.14 -18.55 -9.00
N ARG A 283 -11.95 -18.53 -9.62
CA ARG A 283 -10.90 -17.52 -9.33
C ARG A 283 -11.34 -16.08 -9.62
N LYS A 284 -12.08 -15.86 -10.71
CA LYS A 284 -12.59 -14.51 -11.06
C LYS A 284 -13.76 -14.05 -10.18
N ALA A 285 -14.55 -14.98 -9.64
CA ALA A 285 -15.65 -14.66 -8.73
C ALA A 285 -15.21 -14.48 -7.26
N LYS A 286 -14.12 -15.14 -6.83
CA LYS A 286 -13.66 -15.23 -5.43
C LYS A 286 -12.58 -14.23 -5.01
N SER A 287 -12.02 -13.44 -5.94
CA SER A 287 -11.09 -12.33 -5.62
C SER A 287 -11.71 -11.23 -4.73
N ALA A 288 -13.01 -11.29 -4.47
CA ALA A 288 -13.69 -10.46 -3.49
C ALA A 288 -13.89 -11.26 -2.20
N ILE A 289 -12.85 -11.35 -1.37
CA ILE A 289 -13.03 -11.62 0.05
C ILE A 289 -14.04 -10.59 0.55
N SER A 290 -15.18 -11.06 1.08
CA SER A 290 -16.19 -10.15 1.62
C SER A 290 -15.54 -9.31 2.71
N PRO A 291 -15.66 -7.97 2.68
CA PRO A 291 -15.12 -7.14 3.75
C PRO A 291 -15.75 -7.57 5.08
N PRO A 292 -14.98 -7.56 6.17
CA PRO A 292 -15.51 -7.92 7.48
C PRO A 292 -16.53 -6.88 7.94
N LYS A 293 -17.48 -7.29 8.78
CA LYS A 293 -18.49 -6.37 9.34
C LYS A 293 -17.78 -5.30 10.19
N SER A 294 -17.92 -4.02 9.79
CA SER A 294 -17.17 -2.86 10.33
C SER A 294 -17.10 -2.76 11.86
N ALA A 295 -18.20 -3.05 12.57
CA ALA A 295 -18.23 -3.00 14.04
C ALA A 295 -17.27 -4.00 14.72
N ARG A 296 -17.07 -5.19 14.13
CA ARG A 296 -16.16 -6.23 14.68
C ARG A 296 -14.70 -5.91 14.41
N TRP A 297 -14.46 -5.24 13.29
CA TRP A 297 -13.15 -4.79 12.87
C TRP A 297 -12.57 -3.73 13.82
N ARG A 298 -13.37 -2.76 14.29
CA ARG A 298 -12.89 -1.73 15.24
C ARG A 298 -12.49 -2.26 16.61
N ALA A 299 -13.26 -3.21 17.14
CA ALA A 299 -12.93 -3.85 18.42
C ALA A 299 -11.55 -4.52 18.35
N TRP A 300 -11.26 -5.18 17.22
CA TRP A 300 -9.96 -5.79 16.98
C TRP A 300 -8.81 -4.79 16.87
N ILE A 301 -9.00 -3.63 16.22
CA ILE A 301 -7.93 -2.61 16.13
C ILE A 301 -7.42 -2.26 17.53
N HIS A 302 -8.33 -2.06 18.50
CA HIS A 302 -7.95 -1.73 19.86
C HIS A 302 -7.15 -2.86 20.51
N GLU A 303 -7.56 -4.13 20.33
CA GLU A 303 -6.84 -5.31 20.82
C GLU A 303 -5.46 -5.46 20.15
N ALA A 304 -5.38 -5.46 18.82
CA ALA A 304 -4.14 -5.59 18.07
C ALA A 304 -3.13 -4.44 18.30
N SER A 305 -3.63 -3.29 18.76
CA SER A 305 -2.79 -2.15 19.19
C SER A 305 -2.32 -2.27 20.65
N THR A 306 -2.98 -3.10 21.48
CA THR A 306 -2.72 -3.22 22.92
C THR A 306 -2.17 -4.58 23.36
N SER A 307 -2.27 -5.63 22.54
CA SER A 307 -1.81 -7.00 22.82
C SER A 307 -0.29 -7.19 22.95
N CYS A 308 0.47 -6.10 23.07
CA CYS A 308 1.91 -6.12 23.30
C CYS A 308 2.32 -5.51 24.65
N VAL A 309 1.43 -5.51 25.65
CA VAL A 309 1.76 -5.22 27.06
C VAL A 309 1.58 -6.46 27.93
#